data_AF-A0A2S9TGK0-F1
#
_entry.id   AF-A0A2S9TGK0-F1
#
_cell.length_a   1.000
_cell.length_b   1.000
_cell.length_c   1.000
_cell.angle_alpha   90.00
_cell.angle_beta   90.00
_cell.angle_gamma   90.00
#
_symmetry.space_group_name_H-M   'P 1'
#
loop_
_entity.id
_entity.type
_entity.pdbx_description
1 polymer ?
#
loop_
_entity_poly.entity_id
_entity_poly.type
_entity_poly.pdbx_seq_one_letter_code
_entity_poly.pdbx_strand_id
1 'polypeptide(L)'
;MQIKKLKVIDKWNRDFGILTYDTTKDTFHFKYDDDCKGYDFSDINIKTGREFEQNTIFNVFSFDESYARSQMIEKFNLSGLSNNEMQWFFKEHCAKNNSLSCKGFYFEFRENTPCDFVKKVIDSMENFKLKKYL
;
A
#
# COMPACT_ATOMS: atom_id res chain seq x y z
N MET A 1 10.84 -2.28 -15.28
CA MET A 1 10.18 -2.93 -14.13
C MET A 1 9.38 -1.86 -13.40
N GLN A 2 8.05 -1.92 -13.42
CA GLN A 2 7.21 -0.97 -12.70
C GLN A 2 6.85 -1.60 -11.35
N ILE A 3 7.69 -1.35 -10.36
CA ILE A 3 7.50 -1.84 -9.00
C ILE A 3 6.92 -0.74 -8.13
N LYS A 4 5.80 -1.03 -7.47
CA LYS A 4 5.21 -0.16 -6.47
C LYS A 4 5.45 -0.74 -5.07
N LYS A 5 5.67 0.12 -4.07
CA LYS A 5 6.01 -0.31 -2.71
C LYS A 5 5.26 0.53 -1.68
N LEU A 6 4.73 -0.14 -0.66
CA LEU A 6 4.13 0.46 0.51
C LEU A 6 4.77 -0.14 1.75
N LYS A 7 5.08 0.71 2.73
CA LYS A 7 5.37 0.26 4.08
C LYS A 7 4.05 -0.18 4.72
N VAL A 8 4.09 -1.29 5.43
CA VAL A 8 2.95 -1.84 6.17
C VAL A 8 3.18 -1.59 7.65
N ILE A 9 2.19 -1.01 8.31
CA ILE A 9 2.23 -0.67 9.72
C ILE A 9 1.04 -1.34 10.40
N ASP A 10 1.24 -1.96 11.55
CA ASP A 10 0.14 -2.58 12.29
C ASP A 10 -0.73 -1.54 13.02
N LYS A 11 -1.88 -1.96 13.55
CA LYS A 11 -2.78 -1.08 14.33
C LYS A 11 -2.15 -0.44 15.57
N TRP A 12 -0.98 -0.89 16.00
CA TRP A 12 -0.22 -0.35 17.13
C TRP A 12 0.89 0.60 16.69
N ASN A 13 0.88 1.01 15.42
CA ASN A 13 1.87 1.89 14.79
C ASN A 13 3.30 1.31 14.80
N ARG A 14 3.41 -0.02 14.66
CA ARG A 14 4.71 -0.70 14.54
C ARG A 14 4.98 -1.11 13.11
N ASP A 15 6.24 -1.04 12.72
CA ASP A 15 6.71 -1.48 11.42
C ASP A 15 6.47 -2.99 11.25
N PHE A 16 5.65 -3.34 10.27
CA PHE A 16 5.30 -4.73 10.00
C PHE A 16 6.12 -5.28 8.83
N GLY A 17 6.33 -4.47 7.80
CA GLY A 17 7.13 -4.85 6.66
C GLY A 17 6.88 -4.00 5.43
N ILE A 18 7.20 -4.56 4.27
CA ILE A 18 7.10 -3.89 2.97
C ILE A 18 6.28 -4.77 2.03
N LEU A 19 5.16 -4.23 1.60
CA LEU A 19 4.34 -4.81 0.54
C LEU A 19 4.76 -4.21 -0.80
N THR A 20 5.02 -5.07 -1.77
CA THR A 20 5.47 -4.73 -3.11
C THR A 20 4.49 -5.30 -4.11
N TYR A 21 4.19 -4.53 -5.16
CA TYR A 21 3.39 -4.99 -6.30
C TYR A 21 4.20 -4.78 -7.59
N ASP A 22 4.46 -5.88 -8.30
CA ASP A 22 5.05 -5.87 -9.63
C ASP A 22 3.93 -5.82 -10.66
N THR A 23 3.71 -4.65 -11.27
CA THR A 23 2.63 -4.47 -12.24
C THR A 23 2.89 -5.17 -13.57
N THR A 24 4.14 -5.59 -13.83
CA THR A 24 4.50 -6.28 -15.08
C THR A 24 4.21 -7.77 -15.00
N LYS A 25 4.34 -8.35 -13.80
CA LYS A 25 4.05 -9.76 -13.53
C LYS A 25 2.67 -9.99 -12.92
N ASP A 26 2.04 -8.92 -12.47
CA ASP A 26 0.80 -8.96 -11.67
C ASP A 26 0.95 -9.79 -10.39
N THR A 27 2.08 -9.62 -9.70
CA THR A 27 2.44 -10.39 -8.49
C THR A 27 2.70 -9.49 -7.29
N PHE A 28 2.33 -9.97 -6.11
CA PHE A 28 2.66 -9.34 -4.84
C PHE A 28 3.85 -10.02 -4.18
N HIS A 29 4.69 -9.19 -3.57
CA HIS A 29 5.77 -9.64 -2.71
C HIS A 29 5.67 -8.94 -1.36
N PHE A 30 5.82 -9.70 -0.28
CA PHE A 30 5.84 -9.15 1.07
C PHE A 30 7.11 -9.56 1.79
N LYS A 31 7.77 -8.57 2.39
CA LYS A 31 8.94 -8.76 3.26
C LYS A 31 8.61 -8.24 4.64
N TYR A 32 8.75 -9.06 5.67
CA TYR A 32 8.68 -8.60 7.06
C TYR A 32 9.79 -7.60 7.35
N ASP A 33 9.50 -6.63 8.22
CA ASP A 33 10.56 -5.80 8.80
C ASP A 33 11.52 -6.67 9.64
N ASP A 34 12.81 -6.31 9.69
CA ASP A 34 13.84 -7.12 10.33
C ASP A 34 13.56 -7.31 11.83
N ASP A 35 13.06 -6.26 12.47
CA ASP A 35 12.72 -6.23 13.91
C ASP A 35 11.32 -6.78 14.20
N CYS A 36 10.52 -7.04 13.16
CA CYS A 36 9.21 -7.63 13.34
C CYS A 36 9.33 -9.04 13.91
N LYS A 37 8.75 -9.26 15.09
CA LYS A 37 8.54 -10.60 15.69
C LYS A 37 7.09 -11.06 15.49
N GLY A 38 6.48 -10.59 14.40
CA GLY A 38 5.03 -10.46 14.20
C GLY A 38 4.22 -11.74 14.26
N TYR A 39 2.93 -11.59 13.94
CA TYR A 39 1.95 -12.68 13.95
C TYR A 39 2.07 -13.54 12.69
N ASP A 40 1.92 -14.86 12.87
CA ASP A 40 1.84 -15.83 11.79
C ASP A 40 0.45 -15.78 11.17
N PHE A 41 0.37 -15.34 9.91
CA PHE A 41 -0.81 -15.52 9.08
C PHE A 41 -0.61 -16.79 8.23
N SER A 42 -1.69 -17.39 7.75
CA SER A 42 -1.62 -18.68 7.04
C SER A 42 -0.74 -18.63 5.79
N ASP A 43 -0.72 -17.50 5.11
CA ASP A 43 -0.06 -17.28 3.82
C ASP A 43 1.22 -16.43 3.90
N ILE A 44 1.44 -15.73 5.03
CA ILE A 44 2.73 -15.14 5.42
C ILE A 44 3.04 -15.52 6.87
N ASN A 45 4.07 -16.34 7.05
CA ASN A 45 4.37 -16.94 8.36
C ASN A 45 5.85 -16.77 8.69
N ILE A 46 6.16 -16.03 9.75
CA ILE A 46 7.54 -15.67 10.06
C ILE A 46 8.40 -16.89 10.42
N LYS A 47 7.78 -18.00 10.84
CA LYS A 47 8.47 -19.27 11.11
C LYS A 47 8.93 -19.97 9.83
N THR A 48 8.33 -19.69 8.69
CA THR A 48 8.67 -20.33 7.41
C THR A 48 9.53 -19.44 6.52
N GLY A 49 9.51 -18.12 6.73
CA GLY A 49 10.36 -17.19 5.98
C GLY A 49 10.17 -15.73 6.39
N ARG A 50 11.02 -14.85 5.85
CA ARG A 50 10.89 -13.39 5.99
C ARG A 50 10.35 -12.71 4.72
N GLU A 51 10.34 -13.43 3.60
CA GLU A 51 9.99 -12.93 2.27
C GLU A 51 9.05 -13.93 1.60
N PHE A 52 7.98 -13.41 0.97
CA PHE A 52 6.90 -14.20 0.37
C PHE A 52 6.48 -13.58 -0.95
N GLU A 53 6.12 -14.42 -1.93
CA GLU A 53 5.61 -13.98 -3.24
C GLU A 53 4.33 -14.74 -3.57
N GLN A 54 3.34 -14.04 -4.13
CA GLN A 54 2.06 -14.60 -4.55
C GLN A 54 1.51 -13.89 -5.79
N ASN A 55 0.75 -14.63 -6.61
CA ASN A 55 0.04 -14.09 -7.78
C ASN A 55 -1.25 -13.36 -7.40
N THR A 56 -1.65 -13.40 -6.13
CA THR A 56 -2.80 -12.71 -5.58
C THR A 56 -2.40 -12.01 -4.29
N ILE A 57 -3.15 -10.99 -3.89
CA ILE A 57 -2.86 -10.32 -2.62
C ILE A 57 -2.96 -11.30 -1.45
N PHE A 58 -2.02 -11.21 -0.51
CA PHE A 58 -2.08 -11.95 0.74
C PHE A 58 -3.39 -11.66 1.47
N ASN A 59 -4.03 -12.70 2.01
CA ASN A 59 -5.32 -12.66 2.70
C ASN A 59 -5.34 -11.64 3.84
N VAL A 60 -4.23 -11.51 4.57
CA VAL A 60 -4.09 -10.53 5.65
C VAL A 60 -4.17 -9.07 5.16
N PHE A 61 -3.79 -8.81 3.91
CA PHE A 61 -3.87 -7.49 3.27
C PHE A 61 -5.03 -7.38 2.27
N SER A 62 -5.87 -8.42 2.12
CA SER A 62 -6.96 -8.39 1.16
C SER A 62 -8.05 -7.42 1.61
N PHE A 63 -8.54 -6.61 0.68
CA PHE A 63 -9.79 -5.90 0.85
C PHE A 63 -10.92 -6.88 0.50
N ASP A 64 -11.72 -7.25 1.50
CA ASP A 64 -12.71 -8.31 1.37
C ASP A 64 -13.81 -7.98 0.34
N GLU A 65 -14.37 -9.02 -0.28
CA GLU A 65 -15.50 -8.93 -1.20
C GLU A 65 -16.79 -8.61 -0.43
N SER A 66 -16.97 -7.33 -0.16
CA SER A 66 -18.10 -6.78 0.60
C SER A 66 -18.84 -5.73 -0.22
N TYR A 67 -20.03 -5.34 0.24
CA TYR A 67 -20.77 -4.20 -0.33
C TYR A 67 -19.91 -2.92 -0.41
N ALA A 68 -19.04 -2.70 0.58
CA ALA A 68 -18.11 -1.57 0.58
C ALA A 68 -17.14 -1.60 -0.60
N ARG A 69 -16.71 -2.79 -1.05
CA ARG A 69 -15.86 -2.96 -2.24
C ARG A 69 -16.60 -2.50 -3.49
N SER A 70 -17.84 -2.94 -3.67
CA SER A 70 -18.66 -2.55 -4.83
C SER A 70 -18.87 -1.04 -4.90
N GLN A 71 -19.16 -0.40 -3.76
CA GLN A 71 -19.30 1.06 -3.66
C GLN A 71 -18.01 1.79 -4.02
N MET A 72 -16.85 1.27 -3.60
CA MET A 72 -15.55 1.86 -3.94
C MET A 72 -15.20 1.67 -5.42
N ILE A 73 -15.53 0.51 -6.01
CA ILE A 73 -15.33 0.26 -7.44
C ILE A 73 -16.12 1.26 -8.28
N GLU A 74 -17.38 1.49 -7.92
CA GLU A 74 -18.24 2.48 -8.61
C GLU A 74 -17.71 3.90 -8.41
N LYS A 75 -17.46 4.31 -7.16
CA LYS A 75 -16.98 5.65 -6.82
C LYS A 75 -15.69 6.05 -7.52
N PHE A 76 -14.77 5.11 -7.70
CA PHE A 76 -13.46 5.36 -8.31
C PHE A 76 -13.34 4.82 -9.74
N ASN A 77 -14.44 4.35 -10.34
CA ASN A 77 -14.50 3.79 -11.69
C ASN A 77 -13.41 2.71 -11.95
N LEU A 78 -13.33 1.72 -11.06
CA LEU A 78 -12.28 0.69 -11.07
C LEU A 78 -12.66 -0.58 -11.85
N SER A 79 -13.81 -0.60 -12.51
CA SER A 79 -14.36 -1.81 -13.17
C SER A 79 -13.49 -2.36 -14.29
N GLY A 80 -12.61 -1.54 -14.87
CA GLY A 80 -11.63 -1.96 -15.89
C GLY A 80 -10.31 -2.51 -15.34
N LEU A 81 -10.11 -2.50 -14.02
CA LEU A 81 -8.88 -2.99 -13.39
C LEU A 81 -8.99 -4.47 -13.04
N SER A 82 -7.86 -5.18 -13.08
CA SER A 82 -7.75 -6.53 -12.52
C SER A 82 -7.99 -6.54 -11.00
N ASN A 83 -8.25 -7.72 -10.44
CA ASN A 83 -8.39 -7.86 -8.99
C ASN A 83 -7.16 -7.33 -8.24
N ASN A 84 -5.96 -7.64 -8.71
CA ASN A 84 -4.73 -7.22 -8.06
C ASN A 84 -4.51 -5.71 -8.17
N GLU A 85 -4.78 -5.10 -9.33
CA GLU A 85 -4.73 -3.65 -9.49
C GLU A 85 -5.74 -2.93 -8.57
N MET A 86 -6.97 -3.44 -8.48
CA MET A 86 -7.97 -2.93 -7.53
C MET A 86 -7.49 -3.07 -6.09
N GLN A 87 -6.96 -4.25 -5.75
CA GLN A 87 -6.43 -4.51 -4.43
C GLN A 87 -5.33 -3.52 -4.10
N TRP A 88 -4.38 -3.28 -5.00
CA TRP A 88 -3.31 -2.29 -4.81
C TRP A 88 -3.84 -0.86 -4.68
N PHE A 89 -4.78 -0.46 -5.54
CA PHE A 89 -5.42 0.85 -5.50
C PHE A 89 -6.00 1.14 -4.11
N PHE A 90 -6.67 0.17 -3.48
CA PHE A 90 -7.21 0.37 -2.14
C PHE A 90 -6.13 0.64 -1.09
N LYS A 91 -4.94 0.02 -1.18
CA LYS A 91 -3.84 0.30 -0.24
C LYS A 91 -3.27 1.69 -0.46
N GLU A 92 -3.10 2.10 -1.72
CA GLU A 92 -2.70 3.48 -2.04
C GLU A 92 -3.74 4.49 -1.54
N HIS A 93 -5.03 4.17 -1.64
CA HIS A 93 -6.10 5.00 -1.11
C HIS A 93 -6.05 5.10 0.42
N CYS A 94 -5.85 3.98 1.12
CA CYS A 94 -5.67 3.98 2.57
C CYS A 94 -4.45 4.81 2.98
N ALA A 95 -3.33 4.65 2.27
CA ALA A 95 -2.11 5.41 2.53
C ALA A 95 -2.28 6.93 2.34
N LYS A 96 -2.99 7.36 1.29
CA LYS A 96 -3.27 8.78 1.05
C LYS A 96 -4.10 9.42 2.15
N ASN A 97 -5.05 8.67 2.72
CA ASN A 97 -5.99 9.18 3.71
C ASN A 97 -5.59 8.87 5.16
N ASN A 98 -4.43 8.24 5.37
CA ASN A 98 -4.00 7.71 6.67
C ASN A 98 -5.11 6.89 7.37
N SER A 99 -5.81 6.06 6.59
CA SER A 99 -6.94 5.28 7.09
C SER A 99 -6.54 3.83 7.31
N LEU A 100 -7.12 3.22 8.33
CA LEU A 100 -6.99 1.78 8.56
C LEU A 100 -7.55 1.03 7.35
N SER A 101 -6.81 0.04 6.87
CA SER A 101 -7.30 -0.90 5.86
C SER A 101 -8.14 -2.00 6.50
N CYS A 102 -8.69 -2.87 5.64
CA CYS A 102 -9.25 -4.14 6.10
C CYS A 102 -8.22 -4.89 6.95
N LYS A 103 -8.67 -5.41 8.10
CA LYS A 103 -7.90 -6.30 8.99
C LYS A 103 -6.78 -5.62 9.80
N GLY A 104 -6.81 -4.30 9.95
CA GLY A 104 -6.08 -3.62 11.03
C GLY A 104 -4.65 -3.19 10.70
N PHE A 105 -4.38 -2.91 9.42
CA PHE A 105 -3.09 -2.37 8.97
C PHE A 105 -3.24 -0.97 8.39
N TYR A 106 -2.24 -0.14 8.61
CA TYR A 106 -2.01 1.10 7.88
C TYR A 106 -0.98 0.85 6.77
N PHE A 107 -1.01 1.71 5.76
CA PHE A 107 -0.05 1.70 4.67
C PHE A 107 0.55 3.09 4.52
N GLU A 108 1.84 3.15 4.21
CA GLU A 108 2.52 4.41 3.90
C GLU A 108 3.27 4.29 2.58
N PHE A 109 3.23 5.35 1.77
CA PHE A 109 4.09 5.42 0.60
C PHE A 109 5.54 5.42 1.07
N ARG A 110 6.28 4.41 0.64
CA ARG A 110 7.73 4.46 0.76
C ARG A 110 8.18 5.41 -0.35
N GLU A 111 8.60 6.61 0.01
CA GLU A 111 9.27 7.50 -0.94
C GLU A 111 10.46 6.74 -1.50
N ASN A 112 10.41 6.43 -2.80
CA ASN A 112 11.58 5.89 -3.47
C ASN A 112 12.50 7.08 -3.69
N THR A 113 13.51 7.22 -2.84
CA THR A 113 14.65 8.16 -2.97
C THR A 113 14.35 9.67 -2.74
N PRO A 114 15.38 10.48 -2.39
CA PRO A 114 15.28 11.91 -2.03
C PRO A 114 14.55 12.83 -3.04
N CYS A 115 14.31 12.34 -4.26
CA CYS A 115 13.72 13.12 -5.34
C CYS A 115 12.24 13.43 -5.10
N ASP A 116 11.52 12.58 -4.39
CA ASP A 116 10.10 12.77 -4.10
C ASP A 116 9.87 13.85 -3.03
N PHE A 117 10.71 13.92 -2.00
CA PHE A 117 10.73 15.03 -1.04
C PHE A 117 11.03 16.36 -1.73
N VAL A 118 12.03 16.39 -2.62
CA VAL A 118 12.37 17.58 -3.41
C VAL A 118 11.18 18.03 -4.26
N LYS A 119 10.47 17.09 -4.91
CA LYS A 119 9.27 17.40 -5.69
C LYS A 119 8.14 17.96 -4.83
N LYS A 120 7.90 17.36 -3.66
CA LYS A 120 6.88 17.81 -2.69
C LYS A 120 7.18 19.20 -2.14
N VAL A 121 8.46 19.51 -1.89
CA VAL A 121 8.91 20.85 -1.49
C VAL A 121 8.73 21.86 -2.63
N ILE A 122 9.11 21.50 -3.86
CA ILE A 122 8.92 22.36 -5.04
C ILE A 122 7.44 22.67 -5.25
N ASP A 123 6.58 21.65 -5.27
CA ASP A 123 5.13 21.81 -5.44
C ASP A 123 4.50 22.67 -4.32
N SER A 124 5.02 22.55 -3.09
CA SER A 124 4.58 23.36 -1.95
C SER A 124 5.03 24.83 -2.09
N MET A 125 6.26 25.07 -2.55
CA MET A 125 6.80 26.42 -2.77
C MET A 125 6.10 27.16 -3.92
N GLU A 126 5.76 26.47 -5.00
CA GLU A 126 5.02 27.07 -6.13
C GLU A 126 3.61 27.49 -5.72
N ASN A 127 2.90 26.63 -4.98
CA ASN A 127 1.58 26.95 -4.42
C ASN A 127 1.62 28.12 -3.42
N PHE A 128 2.69 28.23 -2.63
CA PHE A 128 2.87 29.36 -1.72
C PHE A 128 3.13 30.68 -2.47
N LYS A 129 3.92 30.64 -3.55
CA LYS A 129 4.13 31.81 -4.41
C LYS A 129 2.83 32.27 -5.05
N LEU A 130 2.04 31.36 -5.62
CA LEU A 130 0.74 31.69 -6.23
C LEU A 130 -0.23 32.37 -5.25
N LYS A 131 -0.25 31.93 -3.98
CA LYS A 131 -1.07 32.56 -2.92
C LYS A 131 -0.60 33.95 -2.49
N LYS A 132 0.64 34.35 -2.79
CA LYS A 132 1.16 35.68 -2.45
C LYS A 132 0.82 36.74 -3.50
N TYR A 133 0.35 36.33 -4.68
CA TYR A 133 -0.04 37.19 -5.81
C TYR A 133 -1.55 37.21 -6.08
N LEU A 134 -2.35 36.60 -5.20
CA LEU A 134 -3.80 36.72 -5.11
C LEU A 134 -4.15 37.51 -3.84
#